data_AF-A0A2E8AKJ9-F1
#
_entry.id   AF-A0A2E8AKJ9-F1
#
_cell.length_a   1.000
_cell.length_b   1.000
_cell.length_c   1.000
_cell.angle_alpha   90.00
_cell.angle_beta   90.00
_cell.angle_gamma   90.00
#
_symmetry.space_group_name_H-M   'P 1'
#
loop_
_entity.id
_entity.type
_entity.pdbx_description
1 polymer ?
#
loop_
_entity_poly.entity_id
_entity_poly.type
_entity_poly.pdbx_seq_one_letter_code
_entity_poly.pdbx_strand_id
1 'polypeptide(L)'
;ANDFLEKENILLEEKRKELGVQDDILEIEELSLKMIIKLGENDVKSLEDFAYCSTDDLVGWDEYKDGVKHRELGILSSFELGEDYANELIMKARKIIGIIEEDSEESFDEETNDDQDEISESNELESNSEDN
;
A
#
# COMPACT_ATOMS: atom_id res chain seq x y z
N ALA A 1 19.08 -15.45 25.79
CA ALA A 1 19.12 -15.34 24.31
C ALA A 1 17.85 -14.67 23.80
N ASN A 2 16.67 -15.07 24.29
CA ASN A 2 15.39 -14.43 23.95
C ASN A 2 15.33 -12.94 24.31
N ASP A 3 15.89 -12.54 25.46
CA ASP A 3 15.89 -11.14 25.91
C ASP A 3 16.64 -10.17 24.97
N PHE A 4 17.53 -10.65 24.10
CA PHE A 4 18.25 -9.80 23.15
C PHE A 4 17.41 -9.52 21.90
N LEU A 5 16.72 -10.54 21.38
CA LEU A 5 15.83 -10.44 20.23
C LEU A 5 14.61 -9.56 20.53
N GLU A 6 14.05 -9.69 21.74
CA GLU A 6 12.92 -8.88 22.17
C GLU A 6 13.30 -7.40 22.32
N LYS A 7 14.50 -7.12 22.85
CA LYS A 7 15.04 -5.75 22.91
C LYS A 7 15.28 -5.14 21.54
N GLU A 8 15.81 -5.92 20.59
CA GLU A 8 16.03 -5.43 19.22
C GLU A 8 14.69 -5.04 18.56
N ASN A 9 13.66 -5.89 18.69
CA ASN A 9 12.34 -5.58 18.14
C ASN A 9 11.71 -4.33 18.76
N ILE A 10 11.82 -4.14 20.08
CA ILE A 10 11.33 -2.93 20.74
C ILE A 10 12.03 -1.69 20.20
N LEU A 11 13.35 -1.73 20.03
CA LEU A 11 14.12 -0.59 19.49
C LEU A 11 13.75 -0.27 18.05
N LEU A 12 13.51 -1.29 17.21
CA LEU A 12 13.06 -1.08 15.84
C LEU A 12 11.66 -0.46 15.80
N GLU A 13 10.77 -0.91 16.67
CA GLU A 13 9.41 -0.38 16.78
C GLU A 13 9.39 1.07 17.29
N GLU A 14 10.24 1.41 18.26
CA GLU A 14 10.46 2.79 18.71
C GLU A 14 10.98 3.65 17.56
N LYS A 15 11.99 3.18 16.81
CA LYS A 15 12.54 3.91 15.66
C LYS A 15 11.50 4.14 14.55
N ARG A 16 10.63 3.16 14.28
CA ARG A 16 9.52 3.30 13.32
C ARG A 16 8.62 4.46 13.73
N LYS A 17 8.21 4.50 15.01
CA LYS A 17 7.37 5.57 15.56
C LYS A 17 8.05 6.93 15.58
N GLU A 18 9.35 6.97 15.89
CA GLU A 18 10.15 8.21 15.85
C GLU A 18 10.22 8.81 14.44
N LEU A 19 10.28 7.96 13.40
CA LEU A 19 10.25 8.39 12.00
C LEU A 19 8.85 8.82 11.53
N GLY A 20 7.82 8.63 12.37
CA GLY A 20 6.43 8.96 12.04
C GLY A 20 5.81 7.99 11.03
N VAL A 21 6.35 6.78 10.92
CA VAL A 21 5.79 5.73 10.08
C VAL A 21 4.52 5.18 10.75
N GLN A 22 3.44 5.13 9.99
CA GLN A 22 2.12 4.71 10.40
C GLN A 22 2.04 3.18 10.54
N ASP A 23 1.01 2.71 11.24
CA ASP A 23 0.79 1.28 11.53
C ASP A 23 0.21 0.53 10.32
N ASP A 24 -0.41 1.23 9.38
CA ASP A 24 -1.01 0.69 8.15
C ASP A 24 0.00 -0.05 7.27
N ILE A 25 1.26 0.42 7.20
CA ILE A 25 2.31 -0.24 6.42
C ILE A 25 2.67 -1.63 6.96
N LEU A 26 2.30 -1.94 8.21
CA LEU A 26 2.49 -3.26 8.83
C LEU A 26 1.51 -4.31 8.28
N GLU A 27 0.47 -3.91 7.54
CA GLU A 27 -0.45 -4.84 6.87
C GLU A 27 0.25 -5.67 5.78
N ILE A 28 1.42 -5.22 5.31
CA ILE A 28 2.30 -6.00 4.44
C ILE A 28 3.26 -6.81 5.31
N GLU A 29 2.82 -8.00 5.75
CA GLU A 29 3.59 -8.90 6.62
C GLU A 29 4.96 -9.30 6.05
N GLU A 30 5.10 -9.25 4.72
CA GLU A 30 6.35 -9.53 4.01
C GLU A 30 7.42 -8.45 4.23
N LEU A 31 7.03 -7.23 4.60
CA LEU A 31 7.95 -6.16 4.95
C LEU A 31 8.46 -6.32 6.37
N SER A 32 9.76 -6.57 6.51
CA SER A 32 10.38 -6.56 7.83
C SER A 32 10.41 -5.15 8.43
N LEU A 33 10.39 -5.04 9.77
CA LEU A 33 10.57 -3.78 10.50
C LEU A 33 11.80 -2.97 10.04
N LYS A 34 12.90 -3.64 9.67
CA LYS A 34 14.10 -2.98 9.14
C LYS A 34 13.87 -2.34 7.77
N MET A 35 13.07 -2.98 6.91
CA MET A 35 12.66 -2.41 5.62
C MET A 35 11.73 -1.22 5.82
N ILE A 36 10.74 -1.34 6.72
CA ILE A 36 9.79 -0.27 7.04
C ILE A 36 10.50 0.97 7.59
N ILE A 37 11.49 0.79 8.47
CA ILE A 37 12.33 1.91 8.93
C ILE A 37 13.09 2.55 7.76
N LYS A 38 13.60 1.75 6.82
CA LYS A 38 14.34 2.25 5.66
C LYS A 38 13.44 3.05 4.71
N LEU A 39 12.19 2.62 4.55
CA LEU A 39 11.13 3.37 3.86
C LEU A 39 10.86 4.70 4.57
N GLY A 40 10.70 4.68 5.90
CA GLY A 40 10.48 5.89 6.70
C GLY A 40 11.62 6.90 6.64
N GLU A 41 12.88 6.43 6.55
CA GLU A 41 14.06 7.28 6.32
C GLU A 41 14.04 8.00 4.96
N ASN A 42 13.25 7.53 4.00
CA ASN A 42 13.08 8.09 2.66
C ASN A 42 11.67 8.68 2.45
N ASP A 43 11.04 9.13 3.53
CA ASP A 43 9.71 9.76 3.52
C ASP A 43 8.54 8.90 3.04
N VAL A 44 8.71 7.57 2.98
CA VAL A 44 7.61 6.62 2.78
C VAL A 44 7.11 6.17 4.16
N LYS A 45 6.01 6.78 4.63
CA LYS A 45 5.58 6.66 6.04
C LYS A 45 4.23 5.99 6.20
N SER A 46 3.44 5.86 5.15
CA SER A 46 2.15 5.18 5.17
C SER A 46 2.09 4.06 4.14
N LEU A 47 1.07 3.22 4.25
CA LEU A 47 0.74 2.23 3.23
C LEU A 47 0.40 2.90 1.90
N GLU A 48 -0.26 4.06 1.95
CA GLU A 48 -0.56 4.87 0.78
C GLU A 48 0.73 5.33 0.07
N ASP A 49 1.69 5.91 0.81
CA ASP A 49 2.98 6.32 0.24
C ASP A 49 3.70 5.16 -0.43
N PHE A 50 3.66 3.98 0.19
CA PHE A 50 4.28 2.77 -0.35
C PHE A 50 3.58 2.28 -1.63
N ALA A 51 2.25 2.34 -1.69
CA ALA A 51 1.48 1.97 -2.88
C ALA A 51 1.75 2.88 -4.09
N TYR A 52 2.12 4.15 -3.84
CA TYR A 52 2.53 5.10 -4.89
C TYR A 52 4.01 4.98 -5.29
N CYS A 53 4.81 4.18 -4.60
CA CYS A 53 6.19 3.90 -5.03
C CYS A 53 6.22 3.13 -6.36
N SER A 54 7.28 3.36 -7.13
CA SER A 54 7.64 2.52 -8.26
C SER A 54 8.61 1.42 -7.85
N THR A 55 8.72 0.38 -8.67
CA THR A 55 9.69 -0.69 -8.46
C THR A 55 11.12 -0.13 -8.42
N ASP A 56 11.42 0.82 -9.30
CA ASP A 56 12.72 1.49 -9.39
C ASP A 56 13.06 2.28 -8.11
N ASP A 57 12.06 2.88 -7.44
CA ASP A 57 12.28 3.55 -6.15
C ASP A 57 12.72 2.55 -5.07
N LEU A 58 12.31 1.29 -5.16
CA LEU A 58 12.65 0.26 -4.17
C LEU A 58 13.98 -0.42 -4.48
N VAL A 59 14.20 -0.88 -5.71
CA VAL A 59 15.37 -1.71 -6.07
C VAL A 59 16.45 -0.97 -6.86
N GLY A 60 16.13 0.23 -7.35
CA GLY A 60 17.01 1.05 -8.17
C GLY A 60 17.04 0.61 -9.64
N TRP A 61 17.51 1.49 -10.51
CA TRP A 61 17.56 1.26 -11.95
C TRP A 61 18.97 1.49 -12.52
N ASP A 62 19.18 0.96 -13.71
CA ASP A 62 20.38 1.21 -14.50
C ASP A 62 20.10 2.31 -15.55
N GLU A 63 20.91 3.35 -15.56
CA GLU A 63 20.84 4.43 -16.55
C GLU A 63 22.11 4.43 -17.42
N TYR A 64 21.94 4.61 -18.74
CA TYR A 64 23.06 4.77 -19.66
C TYR A 64 23.20 6.25 -20.06
N LYS A 65 24.31 6.87 -19.66
CA LYS A 65 24.68 8.24 -20.07
C LYS A 65 25.99 8.18 -20.84
N ASP A 66 25.99 8.71 -22.06
CA ASP A 66 27.15 8.71 -22.97
C ASP A 66 27.79 7.32 -23.19
N GLY A 67 26.98 6.26 -23.18
CA GLY A 67 27.44 4.88 -23.32
C GLY A 67 28.06 4.27 -22.06
N VAL A 68 28.07 4.99 -20.94
CA VAL A 68 28.50 4.50 -19.63
C VAL A 68 27.27 4.12 -18.79
N LYS A 69 27.32 2.92 -18.20
CA LYS A 69 26.29 2.42 -17.28
C LYS A 69 26.47 3.06 -15.90
N HIS A 70 25.44 3.71 -15.40
CA HIS A 70 25.30 4.23 -14.04
C HIS A 70 24.20 3.46 -13.31
N ARG A 71 24.44 3.03 -12.06
CA ARG A 71 23.43 2.40 -11.22
C ARG A 71 22.95 3.42 -10.20
N GLU A 72 21.65 3.69 -10.20
CA GLU A 72 20.99 4.39 -9.10
C GLU A 72 20.46 3.33 -8.12
N LEU A 73 20.64 3.60 -6.82
CA LEU A 73 20.20 2.68 -5.77
C LEU A 73 18.81 3.09 -5.28
N GLY A 74 17.92 2.12 -5.18
CA GLY A 74 16.62 2.28 -4.56
C GLY A 74 16.69 2.19 -3.04
N ILE A 75 15.58 2.52 -2.39
CA ILE A 75 15.42 2.61 -0.94
C ILE A 75 15.76 1.27 -0.26
N LEU A 76 15.38 0.15 -0.88
CA LEU A 76 15.52 -1.20 -0.36
C LEU A 76 16.65 -1.98 -1.05
N SER A 77 17.51 -1.35 -1.85
CA SER A 77 18.62 -2.05 -2.53
C SER A 77 19.57 -2.79 -1.58
N SER A 78 19.67 -2.39 -0.31
CA SER A 78 20.47 -3.09 0.71
C SER A 78 19.91 -4.46 1.11
N PHE A 79 18.64 -4.74 0.77
CA PHE A 79 17.96 -6.00 1.06
C PHE A 79 17.94 -6.95 -0.14
N GLU A 80 18.55 -6.55 -1.27
CA GLU A 80 18.68 -7.38 -2.47
C GLU A 80 17.34 -7.97 -2.96
N LEU A 81 16.27 -7.19 -2.85
CA LEU A 81 14.96 -7.57 -3.37
C LEU A 81 15.00 -7.68 -4.90
N GLY A 82 14.36 -8.72 -5.44
CA GLY A 82 14.13 -8.82 -6.88
C GLY A 82 13.08 -7.82 -7.35
N GLU A 83 13.16 -7.38 -8.61
CA GLU A 83 12.19 -6.47 -9.23
C GLU A 83 10.76 -7.02 -9.16
N ASP A 84 10.57 -8.30 -9.50
CA ASP A 84 9.25 -8.96 -9.47
C ASP A 84 8.64 -8.93 -8.07
N TYR A 85 9.45 -9.27 -7.05
CA TYR A 85 8.99 -9.30 -5.66
C TYR A 85 8.68 -7.90 -5.13
N ALA A 86 9.51 -6.90 -5.45
CA ALA A 86 9.23 -5.50 -5.09
C ALA A 86 7.93 -5.01 -5.74
N ASN A 87 7.69 -5.38 -7.00
CA ASN A 87 6.45 -5.07 -7.71
C ASN A 87 5.24 -5.76 -7.06
N GLU A 88 5.34 -7.03 -6.67
CA GLU A 88 4.28 -7.75 -5.95
C GLU A 88 3.87 -7.04 -4.65
N LEU A 89 4.85 -6.57 -3.86
CA LEU A 89 4.58 -5.84 -2.62
C LEU A 89 3.84 -4.52 -2.89
N ILE A 90 4.28 -3.76 -3.90
CA ILE A 90 3.60 -2.52 -4.31
C ILE A 90 2.16 -2.82 -4.76
N MET A 91 1.97 -3.87 -5.56
CA MET A 91 0.64 -4.27 -6.02
C MET A 91 -0.28 -4.69 -4.87
N LYS A 92 0.25 -5.42 -3.88
CA LYS A 92 -0.47 -5.77 -2.65
C LYS A 92 -0.91 -4.52 -1.90
N ALA A 93 0.00 -3.56 -1.72
CA ALA A 93 -0.33 -2.27 -1.09
C ALA A 93 -1.47 -1.55 -1.81
N ARG A 94 -1.41 -1.48 -3.16
CA ARG A 94 -2.45 -0.86 -3.99
C ARG A 94 -3.81 -1.55 -3.86
N LYS A 95 -3.84 -2.87 -3.69
CA LYS A 95 -5.07 -3.62 -3.43
C LYS A 95 -5.66 -3.26 -2.07
N ILE A 96 -4.82 -3.25 -1.02
CA ILE A 96 -5.26 -2.96 0.35
C ILE A 96 -5.89 -1.56 0.45
N ILE A 97 -5.29 -0.54 -0.18
CA ILE A 97 -5.85 0.82 -0.17
C ILE A 97 -6.96 1.05 -1.22
N GLY A 98 -7.29 0.04 -2.03
CA GLY A 98 -8.36 0.10 -3.01
C GLY A 98 -8.06 0.90 -4.30
N ILE A 99 -6.78 1.11 -4.66
CA ILE A 99 -6.41 1.69 -5.97
C ILE A 99 -6.71 0.69 -7.10
N ILE A 100 -6.51 -0.59 -6.81
CA ILE A 100 -6.76 -1.69 -7.75
C ILE A 100 -7.84 -2.56 -7.11
N GLU A 101 -8.90 -2.85 -7.86
CA GLU A 101 -9.90 -3.82 -7.45
C GLU A 101 -9.22 -5.18 -7.25
N GLU A 102 -9.57 -5.89 -6.17
CA GLU A 102 -9.27 -7.31 -6.08
C GLU A 102 -9.96 -7.99 -7.26
N ASP A 103 -9.21 -8.31 -8.31
CA ASP A 103 -9.59 -9.41 -9.19
C ASP A 103 -9.83 -10.57 -8.24
N SER A 104 -11.11 -10.91 -8.01
CA SER A 104 -11.48 -11.95 -7.08
C SER A 104 -10.80 -13.23 -7.56
N GLU A 105 -9.69 -13.60 -6.95
CA GLU A 105 -9.33 -14.99 -6.88
C GLU A 105 -10.47 -15.64 -6.12
N GLU A 106 -11.40 -16.24 -6.88
CA GLU A 106 -12.58 -16.93 -6.36
C GLU A 106 -12.15 -17.86 -5.21
N SER A 107 -12.27 -17.38 -3.97
CA SER A 107 -12.64 -18.26 -2.89
C SER A 107 -14.08 -18.65 -3.21
N PHE A 108 -14.25 -19.86 -3.76
CA PHE A 108 -15.52 -20.56 -3.79
C PHE A 108 -16.02 -20.73 -2.34
N ASP A 109 -16.60 -19.69 -1.79
CA ASP A 109 -17.56 -19.75 -0.69
C ASP A 109 -18.87 -19.21 -1.25
N GLU A 110 -19.59 -20.09 -1.93
CA GLU A 110 -21.03 -19.94 -2.14
C GLU A 110 -21.68 -19.82 -0.76
N GLU A 111 -22.17 -18.63 -0.42
CA GLU A 111 -23.53 -18.40 0.07
C GLU A 111 -23.64 -16.94 0.55
N THR A 112 -24.41 -16.12 -0.16
CA THR A 112 -25.62 -15.54 0.43
C THR A 112 -26.53 -14.95 -0.63
N ASN A 113 -27.76 -15.43 -0.55
CA ASN A 113 -28.95 -15.13 -1.34
C ASN A 113 -29.23 -13.64 -1.53
N ASP A 114 -29.58 -13.32 -2.78
CA ASP A 114 -30.74 -12.53 -3.22
C ASP A 114 -31.57 -11.87 -2.11
N ASP A 115 -31.76 -10.56 -2.20
CA ASP A 115 -33.12 -10.00 -2.24
C ASP A 115 -33.09 -8.57 -2.77
N GLN A 116 -33.75 -8.43 -3.92
CA GLN A 116 -34.24 -7.19 -4.51
C GLN A 116 -35.23 -6.53 -3.56
N ASP A 117 -35.23 -5.20 -3.48
CA ASP A 117 -36.47 -4.46 -3.22
C ASP A 117 -36.38 -3.04 -3.83
N GLU A 118 -36.91 -2.91 -5.04
CA GLU A 118 -37.47 -1.66 -5.54
C GLU A 118 -38.69 -1.30 -4.68
N ILE A 119 -38.71 -0.10 -4.08
CA ILE A 119 -39.97 0.54 -3.71
C ILE A 119 -39.93 2.01 -4.13
N SER A 120 -40.73 2.31 -5.16
CA SER A 120 -41.28 3.62 -5.46
C SER A 120 -42.28 4.07 -4.38
N GLU A 121 -42.31 5.35 -4.02
CA GLU A 121 -43.52 6.20 -4.09
C GLU A 121 -43.30 7.61 -3.51
N SER A 122 -43.47 8.60 -4.38
CA SER A 122 -44.43 9.73 -4.28
C SER A 122 -44.53 10.60 -3.02
N ASN A 123 -44.16 11.87 -3.16
CA ASN A 123 -44.94 13.11 -2.88
C ASN A 123 -43.95 14.30 -2.87
N GLU A 124 -44.23 15.50 -3.37
CA GLU A 124 -45.41 16.31 -3.11
C GLU A 124 -45.53 17.44 -4.16
N LEU A 125 -46.76 17.70 -4.61
CA LEU A 125 -47.19 18.87 -5.37
C LEU A 125 -47.17 20.11 -4.48
N GLU A 126 -46.66 21.24 -4.98
CA GLU A 126 -47.09 22.62 -4.70
C GLU A 126 -46.29 23.53 -5.66
N SER A 127 -46.78 24.60 -6.28
CA SER A 127 -48.09 25.23 -6.39
C SER A 127 -47.95 26.38 -7.40
N ASN A 128 -49.08 26.81 -7.99
CA ASN A 128 -49.38 28.19 -8.41
C ASN A 128 -48.53 28.81 -9.54
N SER A 129 -49.05 28.85 -10.77
CA SER A 129 -49.78 30.01 -11.35
C SER A 129 -48.92 31.26 -11.51
N GLU A 130 -48.67 31.68 -12.76
CA GLU A 130 -48.66 33.09 -13.17
C GLU A 130 -48.47 33.25 -14.70
N ASP A 131 -49.54 33.68 -15.34
CA ASP A 131 -49.68 34.61 -16.48
C ASP A 131 -48.45 35.02 -17.33
N ASN A 132 -48.46 34.66 -18.63
CA ASN A 132 -48.60 35.58 -19.79
C ASN A 132 -48.59 34.85 -21.13
#